data_AF-A0A0H5C747-F1
#
_entry.id   AF-A0A0H5C747-F1
#
_cell.length_a   1.000
_cell.length_b   1.000
_cell.length_c   1.000
_cell.angle_alpha   90.00
_cell.angle_beta   90.00
_cell.angle_gamma   90.00
#
_symmetry.space_group_name_H-M   'P 1'
#
loop_
_entity.id
_entity.type
_entity.pdbx_description
1 polymer ?
#
loop_
_entity_poly.entity_id
_entity_poly.type
_entity_poly.pdbx_seq_one_letter_code
_entity_poly.pdbx_strand_id
1 'polypeptide(L)'
;MLGELKISLEVLETFPIGIVIPLKEVTSYCQEHLASMDQSPGVFGLLDRKDLEVIRSHQHKRIHKYSANSHIQAKDTSQIVNTIWKSPDHIAPIEQDRLDITRTIFKSDRRFWEMTKILESSQVQRVTSTQNTAASDKELLEYQKEVAHYATVRLLTLSIGKSIVFYSMKSPLTTEIFPFWKMNFATTIYPDDITITTDKDSLDKVSLEWAYFHNGAAGGLTVSKDAKGITGSWITFNRNKSLTAQHAGFF
;
A
#
# COMPACT_ATOMS: atom_id res chain seq x y z
N MET A 1 -27.78 -32.71 15.05
CA MET A 1 -29.24 -32.69 15.32
C MET A 1 -29.89 -31.30 15.19
N LEU A 2 -29.68 -30.32 16.09
CA LEU A 2 -30.37 -28.99 15.98
C LEU A 2 -30.04 -28.25 14.66
N GLY A 3 -28.78 -28.25 14.24
CA GLY A 3 -28.37 -27.68 12.95
C GLY A 3 -28.93 -28.43 11.72
N GLU A 4 -29.16 -29.74 11.84
CA GLU A 4 -29.77 -30.55 10.76
C GLU A 4 -31.27 -30.28 10.64
N LEU A 5 -31.93 -29.94 11.76
CA LEU A 5 -33.34 -29.55 11.84
C LEU A 5 -33.57 -28.09 11.41
N LYS A 6 -32.53 -27.36 10.98
CA LYS A 6 -32.59 -25.95 10.57
C LYS A 6 -33.24 -25.01 11.60
N ILE A 7 -33.11 -25.34 12.89
CA ILE A 7 -33.60 -24.49 13.98
C ILE A 7 -32.62 -23.31 14.11
N SER A 8 -33.11 -22.09 13.88
CA SER A 8 -32.32 -20.86 14.08
C SER A 8 -32.32 -20.43 15.54
N LEU A 9 -31.39 -19.55 15.91
CA LEU A 9 -31.36 -18.92 17.24
C LEU A 9 -32.70 -18.21 17.53
N GLU A 10 -33.28 -17.56 16.54
CA GLU A 10 -34.58 -16.88 16.66
C GLU A 10 -35.71 -17.86 16.98
N VAL A 11 -35.73 -19.04 16.37
CA VAL A 11 -36.72 -20.08 16.67
C VAL A 11 -36.48 -20.67 18.07
N LEU A 12 -35.22 -20.85 18.46
CA LEU A 12 -34.87 -21.34 19.79
C LEU A 12 -35.41 -20.41 20.90
N GLU A 13 -35.43 -19.11 20.66
CA GLU A 13 -35.98 -18.11 21.60
C GLU A 13 -37.50 -18.16 21.75
N THR A 14 -38.22 -18.78 20.81
CA THR A 14 -39.68 -18.97 20.91
C THR A 14 -40.08 -20.14 21.81
N PHE A 15 -39.12 -20.99 22.22
CA PHE A 15 -39.42 -22.16 23.04
C PHE A 15 -39.69 -21.80 24.51
N PRO A 16 -40.56 -22.58 25.20
CA PRO A 16 -40.79 -22.42 26.62
C PRO A 16 -39.50 -22.50 27.43
N ILE A 17 -39.47 -21.79 28.56
CA ILE A 17 -38.27 -21.63 29.40
C ILE A 17 -37.65 -22.97 29.83
N GLY A 18 -38.48 -23.99 30.10
CA GLY A 18 -38.03 -25.32 30.50
C GLY A 18 -37.32 -26.11 29.40
N ILE A 19 -37.50 -25.72 28.12
CA ILE A 19 -36.87 -26.35 26.96
C ILE A 19 -35.67 -25.52 26.51
N VAL A 20 -35.80 -24.19 26.49
CA VAL A 20 -34.76 -23.30 25.97
C VAL A 20 -33.50 -23.29 26.84
N ILE A 21 -33.62 -23.38 28.17
CA ILE A 21 -32.46 -23.31 29.08
C ILE A 21 -31.48 -24.49 28.87
N PRO A 22 -31.90 -25.77 28.93
CA PRO A 22 -31.00 -26.88 28.66
C PRO A 22 -30.39 -26.82 27.25
N LEU A 23 -31.15 -26.38 26.26
CA LEU A 23 -30.64 -26.24 24.89
C LEU A 23 -29.60 -25.11 24.79
N LYS A 24 -29.82 -23.97 25.46
CA LYS A 24 -28.85 -22.87 25.53
C LYS A 24 -27.56 -23.28 26.25
N GLU A 25 -27.67 -24.07 27.32
CA GLU A 25 -26.51 -24.63 28.04
C GLU A 25 -25.67 -25.53 27.12
N VAL A 26 -26.34 -26.43 26.38
CA VAL A 26 -25.67 -27.28 25.40
C VAL A 26 -25.03 -26.46 24.28
N THR A 27 -25.68 -25.40 23.79
CA THR A 27 -25.06 -24.51 22.79
C THR A 27 -23.83 -23.78 23.33
N SER A 28 -23.87 -23.33 24.59
CA SER A 28 -22.74 -22.68 25.27
C SER A 28 -21.57 -23.66 25.40
N TYR A 29 -21.85 -24.88 25.87
CA TYR A 29 -20.84 -25.94 25.95
C TYR A 29 -20.22 -26.25 24.58
N CYS A 30 -21.04 -26.37 23.53
CA CYS A 30 -20.56 -26.60 22.16
C CYS A 30 -19.78 -25.41 21.58
N GLN A 31 -20.09 -24.18 21.98
CA GLN A 31 -19.36 -22.97 21.56
C GLN A 31 -17.92 -22.98 22.09
N GLU A 32 -17.71 -23.46 23.32
CA GLU A 32 -16.40 -23.59 23.96
C GLU A 32 -15.62 -24.81 23.46
N HIS A 33 -16.29 -25.94 23.22
CA HIS A 33 -15.67 -27.23 22.91
C HIS A 33 -15.74 -27.61 21.42
N LEU A 34 -15.56 -26.63 20.54
CA LEU A 34 -15.75 -26.80 19.11
C LEU A 34 -14.63 -27.68 18.51
N ALA A 35 -14.92 -28.95 18.25
CA ALA A 35 -13.92 -29.97 17.90
C ALA A 35 -13.48 -29.98 16.42
N SER A 36 -14.31 -29.49 15.48
CA SER A 36 -13.98 -29.48 14.05
C SER A 36 -14.70 -28.39 13.26
N MET A 37 -14.10 -27.95 12.15
CA MET A 37 -14.69 -26.97 11.22
C MET A 37 -15.64 -27.60 10.18
N ASP A 38 -15.71 -28.93 10.10
CA ASP A 38 -16.51 -29.69 9.12
C ASP A 38 -18.00 -29.80 9.50
N GLN A 39 -18.49 -28.90 10.36
CA GLN A 39 -19.87 -28.88 10.80
C GLN A 39 -20.82 -28.45 9.66
N SER A 40 -22.05 -28.96 9.70
CA SER A 40 -23.06 -28.70 8.67
C SER A 40 -23.37 -27.20 8.54
N PRO A 41 -23.81 -26.74 7.34
CA PRO A 41 -24.15 -25.34 7.15
C PRO A 41 -25.27 -24.88 8.09
N GLY A 42 -25.09 -23.71 8.73
CA GLY A 42 -26.02 -23.14 9.71
C GLY A 42 -25.69 -23.42 11.19
N VAL A 43 -24.80 -24.38 11.49
CA VAL A 43 -24.40 -24.68 12.90
C VAL A 43 -23.68 -23.50 13.56
N PHE A 44 -22.81 -22.82 12.81
CA PHE A 44 -22.08 -21.66 13.31
C PHE A 44 -22.98 -20.48 13.63
N GLY A 45 -24.07 -20.28 12.86
CA GLY A 45 -25.09 -19.29 13.17
C GLY A 45 -25.88 -19.61 14.44
N LEU A 46 -26.14 -20.90 14.70
CA LEU A 46 -26.81 -21.37 15.93
C LEU A 46 -25.93 -21.20 17.18
N LEU A 47 -24.61 -21.38 17.05
CA LEU A 47 -23.63 -21.20 18.13
C LEU A 47 -23.21 -19.74 18.35
N ASP A 48 -23.88 -18.79 17.68
CA ASP A 48 -23.50 -17.37 17.61
C ASP A 48 -22.03 -17.13 17.18
N ARG A 49 -21.44 -18.10 16.47
CA ARG A 49 -20.08 -18.06 15.92
C ARG A 49 -20.09 -17.70 14.43
N LYS A 50 -20.71 -16.56 14.12
CA LYS A 50 -20.80 -16.03 12.74
C LYS A 50 -19.42 -15.75 12.12
N ASP A 51 -18.40 -15.52 12.95
CA ASP A 51 -17.00 -15.42 12.55
C ASP A 51 -16.49 -16.68 11.85
N LEU A 52 -16.82 -17.87 12.36
CA LEU A 52 -16.44 -19.14 11.77
C LEU A 52 -17.18 -19.42 10.45
N GLU A 53 -18.43 -18.98 10.36
CA GLU A 53 -19.20 -19.06 9.11
C GLU A 53 -18.58 -18.17 8.02
N VAL A 54 -18.17 -16.96 8.38
CA VAL A 54 -17.42 -16.04 7.51
C VAL A 54 -16.11 -16.69 7.05
N ILE A 55 -15.31 -17.24 7.96
CA ILE A 55 -14.05 -17.93 7.62
C ILE A 55 -14.29 -19.11 6.67
N ARG A 56 -15.30 -19.95 6.93
CA ARG A 56 -15.64 -21.10 6.07
C ARG A 56 -16.13 -20.66 4.70
N SER A 57 -16.99 -19.64 4.63
CA SER A 57 -17.48 -19.09 3.36
C SER A 57 -16.37 -18.43 2.52
N HIS A 58 -15.27 -18.02 3.15
CA HIS A 58 -14.14 -17.33 2.53
C HIS A 58 -13.01 -18.23 2.07
N GLN A 59 -13.26 -19.52 1.80
CA GLN A 59 -12.23 -20.40 1.22
C GLN A 59 -11.59 -19.87 -0.08
N HIS A 60 -12.14 -18.87 -0.80
CA HIS A 60 -11.43 -18.27 -1.94
C HIS A 60 -11.60 -16.77 -2.23
N LYS A 61 -12.25 -15.97 -1.36
CA LYS A 61 -12.34 -14.51 -1.59
C LYS A 61 -12.21 -13.79 -0.25
N ARG A 62 -11.10 -13.07 -0.07
CA ARG A 62 -10.94 -12.07 1.00
C ARG A 62 -12.00 -10.99 0.76
N ILE A 63 -13.20 -11.18 1.28
CA ILE A 63 -14.21 -10.14 1.31
C ILE A 63 -13.80 -9.23 2.47
N HIS A 64 -13.11 -8.15 2.13
CA HIS A 64 -12.88 -7.02 3.02
C HIS A 64 -14.25 -6.39 3.29
N LYS A 65 -14.97 -6.89 4.31
CA LYS A 65 -16.14 -6.20 4.83
C LYS A 65 -15.65 -4.96 5.56
N TYR A 66 -15.87 -3.80 4.95
CA TYR A 66 -15.63 -2.50 5.53
C TYR A 66 -16.19 -2.44 6.95
N SER A 67 -15.31 -2.41 7.95
CA SER A 67 -15.66 -1.87 9.25
C SER A 67 -15.57 -0.36 9.09
N ALA A 68 -16.72 0.29 8.90
CA ALA A 68 -16.86 1.74 8.93
C ALA A 68 -16.68 2.32 10.34
N ASN A 69 -15.88 1.69 11.19
CA ASN A 69 -15.38 2.32 12.41
C ASN A 69 -14.06 3.00 12.08
N SER A 70 -14.15 4.04 11.24
CA SER A 70 -13.22 5.14 11.36
C SER A 70 -13.43 5.70 12.77
N HIS A 71 -12.57 5.29 13.72
CA HIS A 71 -12.26 6.19 14.80
C HIS A 71 -11.72 7.45 14.11
N ILE A 72 -12.58 8.45 13.95
CA ILE A 72 -12.19 9.78 13.51
C ILE A 72 -11.35 10.33 14.65
N GLN A 73 -10.06 9.97 14.67
CA GLN A 73 -9.08 10.72 15.41
C GLN A 73 -9.17 12.14 14.86
N ALA A 74 -9.47 13.09 15.74
CA ALA A 74 -9.48 14.50 15.39
C ALA A 74 -8.13 14.82 14.74
N LYS A 75 -8.15 15.11 13.43
CA LYS A 75 -6.94 15.47 12.69
C LYS A 75 -6.54 16.86 13.13
N ASP A 76 -5.26 17.02 13.47
CA ASP A 76 -4.71 18.34 13.77
C ASP A 76 -4.86 19.26 12.55
N THR A 77 -5.06 20.55 12.79
CA THR A 77 -5.21 21.58 11.76
C THR A 77 -4.05 21.56 10.75
N SER A 78 -2.84 21.27 11.23
CA SER A 78 -1.64 21.08 10.40
C SER A 78 -1.77 19.93 9.39
N GLN A 79 -2.42 18.82 9.78
CA GLN A 79 -2.65 17.65 8.93
C GLN A 79 -3.72 17.93 7.88
N ILE A 80 -4.77 18.67 8.26
CA ILE A 80 -5.83 19.10 7.34
C ILE A 80 -5.23 19.98 6.25
N VAL A 81 -4.45 20.99 6.66
CA VAL A 81 -3.78 21.92 5.73
C VAL A 81 -2.84 21.17 4.80
N ASN A 82 -2.01 20.25 5.31
CA ASN A 82 -1.12 19.43 4.47
C ASN A 82 -1.85 18.49 3.50
N THR A 83 -3.07 18.05 3.84
CA THR A 83 -3.90 17.23 2.95
C THR A 83 -4.53 18.06 1.83
N ILE A 84 -4.79 19.35 2.07
CA ILE A 84 -5.32 20.28 1.05
C ILE A 84 -4.23 20.66 0.04
N TRP A 85 -2.98 20.82 0.49
CA TRP A 85 -1.86 21.22 -0.37
C TRP A 85 -1.29 20.09 -1.25
N LYS A 86 -1.54 18.82 -0.90
CA LYS A 86 -1.23 17.68 -1.77
C LYS A 86 -2.47 17.41 -2.60
N SER A 87 -2.35 17.34 -3.94
CA SER A 87 -3.43 16.87 -4.79
C SER A 87 -3.99 15.57 -4.19
N PRO A 88 -5.32 15.43 -4.02
CA PRO A 88 -5.88 14.20 -3.52
C PRO A 88 -5.68 13.14 -4.60
N ASP A 89 -4.57 12.41 -4.52
CA ASP A 89 -4.49 11.11 -5.16
C ASP A 89 -5.69 10.33 -4.62
N HIS A 90 -6.63 9.95 -5.50
CA HIS A 90 -7.77 9.15 -5.10
C HIS A 90 -7.23 7.80 -4.62
N ILE A 91 -7.14 7.63 -3.30
CA ILE A 91 -6.76 6.36 -2.68
C ILE A 91 -8.00 5.46 -2.74
N ALA A 92 -7.95 4.40 -3.53
CA ALA A 92 -9.06 3.46 -3.62
C ALA A 92 -9.34 2.85 -2.22
N PRO A 93 -10.60 2.54 -1.87
CA PRO A 93 -10.93 2.02 -0.53
C PRO A 93 -10.11 0.77 -0.11
N ILE A 94 -9.76 -0.08 -1.07
CA ILE A 94 -8.90 -1.25 -0.84
C ILE A 94 -7.45 -0.89 -0.52
N GLU A 95 -6.93 0.21 -1.08
CA GLU A 95 -5.61 0.73 -0.77
C GLU A 95 -5.58 1.30 0.64
N GLN A 96 -6.66 2.01 1.03
CA GLN A 96 -6.82 2.54 2.38
C GLN A 96 -6.89 1.43 3.44
N ASP A 97 -7.66 0.36 3.19
CA ASP A 97 -7.74 -0.80 4.10
C ASP A 97 -6.36 -1.44 4.31
N ARG A 98 -5.57 -1.59 3.25
CA ARG A 98 -4.20 -2.11 3.35
C ARG A 98 -3.30 -1.19 4.16
N LEU A 99 -3.41 0.13 4.00
CA LEU A 99 -2.69 1.09 4.84
C LEU A 99 -3.09 0.97 6.32
N ASP A 100 -4.36 0.73 6.61
CA ASP A 100 -4.86 0.58 7.99
C ASP A 100 -4.37 -0.72 8.63
N ILE A 101 -4.28 -1.81 7.85
CA ILE A 101 -3.60 -3.05 8.27
C ILE A 101 -2.12 -2.78 8.56
N THR A 102 -1.42 -2.07 7.66
CA THR A 102 -0.01 -1.70 7.86
C THR A 102 0.19 -0.86 9.13
N ARG A 103 -0.70 0.10 9.40
CA ARG A 103 -0.67 0.88 10.66
C ARG A 103 -0.88 0.00 11.88
N THR A 104 -1.71 -1.03 11.79
CA THR A 104 -1.92 -1.98 12.89
C THR A 104 -0.67 -2.81 13.15
N ILE A 105 0.05 -3.25 12.10
CA ILE A 105 1.32 -3.98 12.21
C ILE A 105 2.40 -3.10 12.85
N PHE A 106 2.54 -1.85 12.39
CA PHE A 106 3.53 -0.89 12.88
C PHE A 106 2.95 0.10 13.90
N LYS A 107 2.01 -0.33 14.76
CA LYS A 107 1.30 0.58 15.67
C LYS A 107 2.19 1.31 16.68
N SER A 108 3.33 0.72 17.03
CA SER A 108 4.23 1.23 18.06
C SER A 108 5.31 2.16 17.54
N ASP A 109 5.47 2.28 16.22
CA ASP A 109 6.55 3.06 15.61
C ASP A 109 6.15 3.64 14.25
N ARG A 110 7.09 4.33 13.59
CA ARG A 110 6.86 4.96 12.28
C ARG A 110 7.69 4.34 11.17
N ARG A 111 8.21 3.12 11.33
CA ARG A 111 9.17 2.50 10.38
C ARG A 111 8.63 2.45 8.96
N PHE A 112 7.35 2.11 8.79
CA PHE A 112 6.72 2.14 7.46
C PHE A 112 6.79 3.54 6.82
N TRP A 113 6.42 4.58 7.57
CA TRP A 113 6.44 5.95 7.07
C TRP A 113 7.85 6.46 6.80
N GLU A 114 8.82 6.13 7.66
CA GLU A 114 10.22 6.48 7.41
C GLU A 114 10.76 5.77 6.16
N MET A 115 10.41 4.50 5.95
CA MET A 115 10.72 3.79 4.69
C MET A 115 10.14 4.50 3.47
N THR A 116 8.87 4.95 3.52
CA THR A 116 8.28 5.70 2.40
C THR A 116 9.02 7.01 2.11
N LYS A 117 9.55 7.69 3.13
CA LYS A 117 10.35 8.91 2.96
C LYS A 117 11.72 8.61 2.36
N ILE A 118 12.41 7.58 2.85
CA ILE A 118 13.73 7.17 2.33
C ILE A 118 13.64 6.82 0.84
N LEU A 119 12.54 6.19 0.45
CA LEU A 119 12.31 5.79 -0.93
C LEU A 119 11.75 6.92 -1.79
N GLU A 120 11.45 8.11 -1.27
CA GLU A 120 10.82 9.18 -2.06
C GLU A 120 11.71 9.63 -3.24
N SER A 121 11.14 9.56 -4.45
CA SER A 121 11.84 9.81 -5.72
C SER A 121 11.37 11.08 -6.43
N SER A 122 10.18 11.59 -6.05
CA SER A 122 9.53 12.73 -6.72
C SER A 122 9.97 14.08 -6.15
N GLN A 123 10.46 14.08 -4.92
CA GLN A 123 10.90 15.28 -4.21
C GLN A 123 12.39 15.54 -4.44
N VAL A 124 12.79 16.80 -4.28
CA VAL A 124 14.20 17.22 -4.32
C VAL A 124 14.96 16.46 -3.23
N GLN A 125 16.06 15.82 -3.61
CA GLN A 125 16.88 15.04 -2.70
C GLN A 125 17.64 15.98 -1.76
N ARG A 126 17.74 15.62 -0.48
CA ARG A 126 18.47 16.42 0.52
C ARG A 126 19.70 15.66 0.97
N VAL A 127 20.87 16.28 0.85
CA VAL A 127 22.14 15.70 1.26
C VAL A 127 22.88 16.69 2.15
N THR A 128 23.45 16.21 3.25
CA THR A 128 24.36 17.00 4.08
C THR A 128 25.78 16.60 3.69
N SER A 129 26.61 17.60 3.39
CA SER A 129 27.98 17.38 2.96
C SER A 129 28.95 18.05 3.92
N THR A 130 30.05 17.36 4.24
CA THR A 130 31.13 17.91 5.07
C THR A 130 32.09 18.66 4.16
N GLN A 131 31.97 19.98 4.13
CA GLN A 131 32.79 20.82 3.27
C GLN A 131 34.12 21.19 3.91
N ASN A 132 35.17 21.29 3.09
CA ASN A 132 36.45 21.83 3.51
C ASN A 132 36.44 23.36 3.34
N THR A 133 36.49 24.09 4.46
CA THR A 133 36.45 25.57 4.46
C THR A 133 37.67 26.23 3.82
N ALA A 134 38.74 25.47 3.55
CA ALA A 134 39.94 25.98 2.88
C ALA A 134 39.93 25.79 1.35
N ALA A 135 38.90 25.14 0.80
CA ALA A 135 38.78 24.91 -0.64
C ALA A 135 38.41 26.20 -1.39
N SER A 136 38.86 26.31 -2.64
CA SER A 136 38.42 27.39 -3.53
C SER A 136 36.97 27.19 -3.98
N ASP A 137 36.29 28.27 -4.39
CA ASP A 137 34.90 28.21 -4.90
C ASP A 137 34.72 27.21 -6.05
N LYS A 138 35.74 27.08 -6.90
CA LYS A 138 35.74 26.12 -8.01
C LYS A 138 35.76 24.68 -7.51
N GLU A 139 36.65 24.37 -6.57
CA GLU A 139 36.74 23.03 -5.97
C GLU A 139 35.48 22.68 -5.18
N LEU A 140 34.90 23.66 -4.49
CA LEU A 140 33.64 23.49 -3.79
C LEU A 140 32.50 23.15 -4.76
N LEU A 141 32.37 23.88 -5.86
CA LEU A 141 31.34 23.61 -6.86
C LEU A 141 31.51 22.22 -7.50
N GLU A 142 32.74 21.81 -7.80
CA GLU A 142 33.02 20.48 -8.36
C GLU A 142 32.62 19.37 -7.38
N TYR A 143 32.99 19.53 -6.11
CA TYR A 143 32.59 18.62 -5.05
C TYR A 143 31.06 18.55 -4.87
N GLN A 144 30.37 19.68 -4.89
CA GLN A 144 28.91 19.72 -4.82
C GLN A 144 28.25 19.01 -6.01
N LYS A 145 28.79 19.17 -7.23
CA LYS A 145 28.32 18.42 -8.41
C LYS A 145 28.52 16.92 -8.25
N GLU A 146 29.66 16.50 -7.70
CA GLU A 146 29.95 15.10 -7.42
C GLU A 146 28.96 14.51 -6.39
N VAL A 147 28.66 15.24 -5.31
CA VAL A 147 27.65 14.85 -4.32
C VAL A 147 26.27 14.72 -4.95
N ALA A 148 25.87 15.66 -5.80
CA ALA A 148 24.60 15.59 -6.54
C ALA A 148 24.57 14.40 -7.50
N HIS A 149 25.71 14.06 -8.13
CA HIS A 149 25.83 12.88 -8.98
C HIS A 149 25.59 11.59 -8.19
N TYR A 150 26.20 11.42 -7.02
CA TYR A 150 25.96 10.26 -6.16
C TYR A 150 24.49 10.15 -5.71
N ALA A 151 23.87 11.28 -5.37
CA ALA A 151 22.44 11.32 -5.04
C ALA A 151 21.57 10.88 -6.23
N THR A 152 21.94 11.28 -7.45
CA THR A 152 21.28 10.85 -8.69
C THR A 152 21.46 9.36 -8.94
N VAL A 153 22.66 8.80 -8.78
CA VAL A 153 22.87 7.35 -8.93
C VAL A 153 22.00 6.55 -7.95
N ARG A 154 21.87 7.01 -6.70
CA ARG A 154 20.93 6.41 -5.72
C ARG A 154 19.49 6.48 -6.23
N LEU A 155 19.04 7.64 -6.71
CA LEU A 155 17.69 7.85 -7.24
C LEU A 155 17.31 6.83 -8.31
N LEU A 156 18.24 6.48 -9.22
CA LEU A 156 18.02 5.53 -10.31
C LEU A 156 17.59 4.12 -9.82
N THR A 157 17.86 3.78 -8.56
CA THR A 157 17.56 2.46 -7.98
C THR A 157 16.37 2.46 -7.02
N LEU A 158 15.85 3.63 -6.61
CA LEU A 158 14.81 3.73 -5.58
C LEU A 158 13.51 3.02 -5.95
N SER A 159 13.17 2.96 -7.24
CA SER A 159 11.96 2.29 -7.73
C SER A 159 11.90 0.81 -7.36
N ILE A 160 13.04 0.13 -7.33
CA ILE A 160 13.13 -1.29 -6.93
C ILE A 160 12.69 -1.45 -5.47
N GLY A 161 13.21 -0.61 -4.56
CA GLY A 161 12.80 -0.63 -3.15
C GLY A 161 11.33 -0.25 -2.96
N LYS A 162 10.84 0.75 -3.72
CA LYS A 162 9.42 1.13 -3.70
C LYS A 162 8.50 -0.03 -4.09
N SER A 163 8.86 -0.82 -5.09
CA SER A 163 8.02 -1.94 -5.57
C SER A 163 7.79 -2.97 -4.46
N ILE A 164 8.81 -3.24 -3.65
CA ILE A 164 8.74 -4.22 -2.55
C ILE A 164 7.81 -3.70 -1.46
N VAL A 165 7.95 -2.42 -1.08
CA VAL A 165 7.13 -1.79 -0.03
C VAL A 165 5.67 -1.66 -0.45
N PHE A 166 5.40 -1.35 -1.72
CA PHE A 166 4.06 -1.13 -2.26
C PHE A 166 3.57 -2.30 -3.13
N TYR A 167 4.13 -3.50 -2.95
CA TYR A 167 3.79 -4.66 -3.74
C TYR A 167 2.31 -5.00 -3.62
N SER A 168 1.65 -5.20 -4.77
CA SER A 168 0.23 -5.56 -4.85
C SER A 168 -0.62 -4.64 -3.95
N MET A 169 -0.31 -3.34 -3.88
CA MET A 169 -0.97 -2.36 -3.01
C MET A 169 -2.13 -1.63 -3.70
N LYS A 170 -1.95 -1.24 -4.97
CA LYS A 170 -2.85 -0.38 -5.75
C LYS A 170 -3.98 -1.14 -6.43
N SER A 171 -5.13 -0.50 -6.59
CA SER A 171 -6.24 -0.99 -7.41
C SER A 171 -6.70 0.14 -8.35
N PRO A 172 -5.98 0.35 -9.46
CA PRO A 172 -6.20 1.50 -10.34
C PRO A 172 -7.59 1.46 -11.00
N LEU A 173 -8.10 2.63 -11.34
CA LEU A 173 -9.33 2.75 -12.12
C LEU A 173 -9.06 2.34 -13.57
N THR A 174 -9.99 1.61 -14.19
CA THR A 174 -9.83 1.20 -15.59
C THR A 174 -9.92 2.37 -16.58
N THR A 175 -10.42 3.52 -16.12
CA THR A 175 -10.58 4.74 -16.91
C THR A 175 -9.46 5.74 -16.73
N GLU A 176 -8.47 5.48 -15.87
CA GLU A 176 -7.37 6.40 -15.59
C GLU A 176 -6.04 5.91 -16.16
N ILE A 177 -5.17 6.86 -16.50
CA ILE A 177 -3.79 6.56 -16.85
C ILE A 177 -3.04 6.27 -15.54
N PHE A 178 -2.37 5.13 -15.50
CA PHE A 178 -1.60 4.66 -14.37
C PHE A 178 -0.51 5.68 -14.00
N PRO A 179 -0.52 6.22 -12.76
CA PRO A 179 0.42 7.23 -12.36
C PRO A 179 1.76 6.60 -11.94
N PHE A 180 2.77 6.72 -12.78
CA PHE A 180 4.15 6.34 -12.43
C PHE A 180 4.80 7.34 -11.47
N TRP A 181 5.73 6.86 -10.65
CA TRP A 181 6.50 7.75 -9.77
C TRP A 181 7.46 8.61 -10.58
N LYS A 182 7.41 9.93 -10.38
CA LYS A 182 8.37 10.85 -10.97
C LYS A 182 9.76 10.65 -10.34
N MET A 183 10.80 10.86 -11.15
CA MET A 183 12.19 10.92 -10.69
C MET A 183 12.67 12.37 -10.80
N ASN A 184 13.01 12.96 -9.65
CA ASN A 184 13.50 14.33 -9.56
C ASN A 184 15.01 14.34 -9.37
N PHE A 185 15.72 14.86 -10.38
CA PHE A 185 17.19 14.90 -10.45
C PHE A 185 17.80 16.12 -9.75
N ALA A 186 17.00 16.92 -9.05
CA ALA A 186 17.49 18.02 -8.24
C ALA A 186 17.90 17.53 -6.84
N THR A 187 19.06 18.01 -6.38
CA THR A 187 19.61 17.72 -5.06
C THR A 187 19.97 19.03 -4.36
N THR A 188 19.42 19.26 -3.18
CA THR A 188 19.81 20.35 -2.28
C THR A 188 20.88 19.87 -1.31
N ILE A 189 21.99 20.59 -1.25
CA ILE A 189 23.18 20.26 -0.46
C ILE A 189 23.29 21.25 0.71
N TYR A 190 23.33 20.71 1.93
CA TYR A 190 23.50 21.45 3.17
C TYR A 190 24.95 21.37 3.68
N PRO A 191 25.47 22.42 4.36
CA PRO A 191 24.73 23.57 4.92
C PRO A 191 24.43 24.74 3.97
N ASP A 192 25.06 24.81 2.80
CA ASP A 192 24.98 26.00 1.91
C ASP A 192 23.60 26.25 1.30
N ASP A 193 22.69 25.28 1.39
CA ASP A 193 21.33 25.32 0.82
C ASP A 193 21.33 25.54 -0.70
N ILE A 194 22.36 25.02 -1.37
CA ILE A 194 22.50 25.08 -2.83
C ILE A 194 21.77 23.90 -3.46
N THR A 195 20.97 24.16 -4.49
CA THR A 195 20.30 23.12 -5.27
C THR A 195 20.98 22.94 -6.63
N ILE A 196 21.47 21.73 -6.87
CA ILE A 196 22.06 21.32 -8.15
C ILE A 196 21.12 20.34 -8.84
N THR A 197 20.79 20.63 -10.09
CA THR A 197 20.04 19.71 -10.95
C THR A 197 21.01 18.96 -11.84
N THR A 198 21.07 17.63 -11.69
CA THR A 198 21.90 16.80 -12.56
C THR A 198 21.29 16.77 -13.97
N ASP A 199 22.10 17.10 -14.96
CA ASP A 199 21.70 17.00 -16.36
C ASP A 199 21.59 15.53 -16.78
N LYS A 200 20.48 15.17 -17.42
CA LYS A 200 20.22 13.80 -17.86
C LYS A 200 21.19 13.38 -18.96
N ASP A 201 21.63 14.33 -19.79
CA ASP A 201 22.56 14.05 -20.89
C ASP A 201 23.99 13.77 -20.37
N SER A 202 24.29 14.16 -19.13
CA SER A 202 25.55 13.82 -18.45
C SER A 202 25.57 12.40 -17.85
N LEU A 203 24.41 11.74 -17.78
CA LEU A 203 24.31 10.38 -17.26
C LEU A 203 24.55 9.35 -18.38
N ASP A 204 25.06 8.19 -17.98
CA ASP A 204 25.10 7.04 -18.89
C ASP A 204 23.68 6.69 -19.36
N LYS A 205 23.49 6.69 -20.68
CA LYS A 205 22.17 6.51 -21.31
C LYS A 205 21.56 5.17 -20.95
N VAL A 206 22.38 4.11 -20.93
CA VAL A 206 21.94 2.75 -20.62
C VAL A 206 21.44 2.68 -19.18
N SER A 207 22.18 3.24 -18.23
CA SER A 207 21.80 3.31 -16.81
C SER A 207 20.49 4.07 -16.60
N LEU A 208 20.31 5.19 -17.32
CA LEU A 208 19.08 5.97 -17.26
C LEU A 208 17.88 5.20 -17.85
N GLU A 209 18.06 4.51 -18.97
CA GLU A 209 17.02 3.64 -19.55
C GLU A 209 16.62 2.51 -18.60
N TRP A 210 17.58 1.84 -17.96
CA TRP A 210 17.31 0.84 -16.93
C TRP A 210 16.57 1.40 -15.72
N ALA A 211 16.91 2.61 -15.28
CA ALA A 211 16.19 3.28 -14.18
C ALA A 211 14.71 3.50 -14.53
N TYR A 212 14.44 3.97 -15.76
CA TYR A 212 13.07 4.10 -16.26
C TYR A 212 12.37 2.76 -16.39
N PHE A 213 13.04 1.73 -16.92
CA PHE A 213 12.51 0.36 -16.98
C PHE A 213 12.12 -0.17 -15.60
N HIS A 214 13.01 -0.07 -14.61
CA HIS A 214 12.74 -0.47 -13.23
C HIS A 214 11.58 0.32 -12.62
N ASN A 215 11.45 1.62 -12.92
CA ASN A 215 10.30 2.42 -12.49
C ASN A 215 8.98 1.91 -13.09
N GLY A 216 8.99 1.56 -14.38
CA GLY A 216 7.87 0.90 -15.05
C GLY A 216 7.47 -0.40 -14.35
N ALA A 217 8.41 -1.33 -14.23
CA ALA A 217 8.21 -2.65 -13.61
C ALA A 217 7.73 -2.53 -12.17
N ALA A 218 8.33 -1.62 -11.41
CA ALA A 218 7.94 -1.35 -10.05
C ALA A 218 6.50 -0.83 -9.96
N GLY A 219 6.08 0.04 -10.90
CA GLY A 219 4.69 0.45 -11.03
C GLY A 219 3.75 -0.72 -11.26
N GLY A 220 4.10 -1.63 -12.18
CA GLY A 220 3.31 -2.84 -12.49
C GLY A 220 3.15 -3.75 -11.28
N LEU A 221 4.24 -3.98 -10.54
CA LEU A 221 4.24 -4.77 -9.30
C LEU A 221 3.36 -4.18 -8.18
N THR A 222 3.07 -2.88 -8.22
CA THR A 222 2.12 -2.30 -7.25
C THR A 222 0.67 -2.62 -7.57
N VAL A 223 0.33 -3.00 -8.80
CA VAL A 223 -1.05 -3.36 -9.16
C VAL A 223 -1.43 -4.64 -8.43
N SER A 224 -2.53 -4.57 -7.68
CA SER A 224 -3.06 -5.67 -6.89
C SER A 224 -3.43 -6.84 -7.78
N LYS A 225 -3.08 -8.06 -7.35
CA LYS A 225 -3.61 -9.29 -7.96
C LYS A 225 -5.15 -9.39 -7.91
N ASP A 226 -5.77 -8.66 -6.98
CA ASP A 226 -7.22 -8.60 -6.80
C ASP A 226 -7.86 -7.43 -7.59
N ALA A 227 -7.06 -6.62 -8.30
CA ALA A 227 -7.56 -5.53 -9.13
C ALA A 227 -8.42 -6.09 -10.27
N LYS A 228 -9.57 -5.46 -10.51
CA LYS A 228 -10.53 -5.88 -11.53
C LYS A 228 -10.41 -4.99 -12.77
N GLY A 229 -10.63 -5.59 -13.94
CA GLY A 229 -10.65 -4.85 -15.20
C GLY A 229 -9.28 -4.52 -15.79
N ILE A 230 -8.22 -5.10 -15.23
CA ILE A 230 -6.87 -5.08 -15.81
C ILE A 230 -6.87 -6.01 -17.03
N THR A 231 -7.09 -5.45 -18.22
CA THR A 231 -7.19 -6.17 -19.50
C THR A 231 -6.12 -5.71 -20.48
N GLY A 232 -5.92 -6.43 -21.58
CA GLY A 232 -5.00 -5.99 -22.66
C GLY A 232 -5.35 -4.60 -23.22
N SER A 233 -6.63 -4.23 -23.25
CA SER A 233 -7.08 -2.89 -23.62
C SER A 233 -6.64 -1.84 -22.60
N TRP A 234 -6.72 -2.15 -21.30
CA TRP A 234 -6.22 -1.26 -20.24
C TRP A 234 -4.70 -1.10 -20.31
N ILE A 235 -3.97 -2.18 -20.59
CA ILE A 235 -2.52 -2.13 -20.82
C ILE A 235 -2.19 -1.19 -21.99
N THR A 236 -2.91 -1.33 -23.11
CA THR A 236 -2.71 -0.50 -24.31
C THR A 236 -3.11 0.96 -24.06
N PHE A 237 -4.15 1.20 -23.27
CA PHE A 237 -4.57 2.54 -22.85
C PHE A 237 -3.47 3.29 -22.08
N ASN A 238 -2.65 2.56 -21.33
CA ASN A 238 -1.51 3.09 -20.59
C ASN A 238 -0.23 3.26 -21.43
N ARG A 239 -0.28 2.97 -22.74
CA ARG A 239 0.87 3.12 -23.64
C ARG A 239 1.05 4.57 -24.05
N ASN A 240 2.28 5.07 -23.87
CA ASN A 240 2.68 6.38 -24.40
C ASN A 240 2.72 6.37 -25.94
N LYS A 241 2.64 7.55 -26.56
CA LYS A 241 2.73 7.69 -28.03
C LYS A 241 4.05 7.15 -28.58
N SER A 242 5.14 7.30 -27.84
CA SER A 242 6.45 6.70 -28.12
C SER A 242 6.71 5.54 -27.17
N LEU A 243 7.34 4.49 -27.69
CA LEU A 243 7.85 3.39 -26.87
C LEU A 243 9.00 3.92 -26.01
N THR A 244 8.89 3.71 -24.70
CA THR A 244 9.88 4.16 -23.71
C THR A 244 10.30 2.95 -22.87
N ALA A 245 11.53 2.96 -22.35
CA ALA A 245 12.00 1.91 -21.43
C ALA A 245 11.05 1.76 -20.23
N GLN A 246 10.47 2.86 -19.74
CA GLN A 246 9.47 2.84 -18.67
C GLN A 246 8.20 2.07 -19.04
N HIS A 247 7.66 2.26 -20.25
CA HIS A 247 6.50 1.48 -20.67
C HIS A 247 6.86 0.00 -20.87
N ALA A 248 8.05 -0.29 -21.40
CA ALA A 248 8.53 -1.66 -21.56
C ALA A 248 8.70 -2.40 -20.23
N GLY A 249 9.00 -1.69 -19.13
CA GLY A 249 9.05 -2.29 -17.80
C GLY A 249 7.67 -2.58 -17.21
N PHE A 250 6.64 -1.82 -17.57
CA PHE A 250 5.34 -1.86 -16.88
C PHE A 250 4.55 -3.17 -17.09
N PHE A 251 4.74 -3.86 -18.22
CA PHE A 251 4.05 -5.11 -18.56
C PHE A 251 4.93 -6.07 -19.35
#